data_AF-L0K9X0-F1
#
_entry.id   AF-L0K9X0-F1
#
_cell.length_a   1.000
_cell.length_b   1.000
_cell.length_c   1.000
_cell.angle_alpha   90.00
_cell.angle_beta   90.00
_cell.angle_gamma   90.00
#
_symmetry.space_group_name_H-M   'P 1'
#
loop_
_entity.id
_entity.type
_entity.pdbx_description
1 polymer ?
#
loop_
_entity_poly.entity_id
_entity_poly.type
_entity_poly.pdbx_seq_one_letter_code
_entity_poly.pdbx_strand_id
1 'polypeptide(L)'
;MAEDMVSALEEEVKLYQEILTLTKEKHQLLKEGEDTTEIDEQKRELRDQIANLDLKFDIKQVDKLNIVNNSDLDKINQFKPTLQKLYSLEKKNRELEG
;
A
#
# COMPACT_ATOMS: atom_id res chain seq x y z
N MET A 1 -17.05 7.45 15.12
CA MET A 1 -17.15 6.20 14.34
C MET A 1 -16.88 6.42 12.85
N ALA A 2 -17.70 7.17 12.09
CA ALA A 2 -17.42 7.40 10.66
C ALA A 2 -16.11 8.20 10.41
N GLU A 3 -15.85 9.23 11.21
CA GLU A 3 -14.61 10.03 11.12
C GLU A 3 -13.35 9.22 11.48
N ASP A 4 -13.46 8.28 12.41
CA ASP A 4 -12.35 7.41 12.82
C ASP A 4 -12.00 6.41 11.70
N MET A 5 -13.01 5.88 11.00
CA MET A 5 -12.82 4.98 9.86
C MET A 5 -12.23 5.72 8.65
N VAL A 6 -12.67 6.94 8.38
CA VAL A 6 -12.08 7.79 7.33
C VAL A 6 -10.61 8.07 7.64
N SER A 7 -10.29 8.41 8.89
CA SER A 7 -8.90 8.65 9.33
C SER A 7 -8.04 7.40 9.19
N ALA A 8 -8.57 6.23 9.56
CA ALA A 8 -7.89 4.94 9.38
C ALA A 8 -7.62 4.62 7.91
N LEU A 9 -8.57 4.92 7.02
CA LEU A 9 -8.39 4.73 5.58
C LEU A 9 -7.38 5.71 4.99
N GLU A 10 -7.35 6.96 5.47
CA GLU A 10 -6.28 7.89 5.08
C GLU A 10 -4.89 7.40 5.50
N GLU A 11 -4.79 6.81 6.69
CA GLU A 11 -3.55 6.19 7.18
C GLU A 11 -3.17 4.97 6.34
N GLU A 12 -4.12 4.10 6.03
CA GLU A 12 -3.92 2.95 5.15
C GLU A 12 -3.41 3.38 3.76
N VAL A 13 -4.00 4.43 3.17
CA VAL A 13 -3.52 4.99 1.90
C VAL A 13 -2.06 5.43 2.00
N LYS A 14 -1.66 6.10 3.08
CA LYS A 14 -0.26 6.54 3.27
C LYS A 14 0.68 5.35 3.34
N LEU A 15 0.31 4.30 4.09
CA LEU A 15 1.11 3.08 4.18
C LEU A 15 1.29 2.44 2.80
N TYR A 16 0.25 2.37 1.97
CA TYR A 16 0.39 1.88 0.60
C TYR A 16 1.27 2.77 -0.30
N GLN A 17 1.25 4.09 -0.10
CA GLN A 17 2.15 5.01 -0.82
C GLN A 17 3.62 4.80 -0.41
N GLU A 18 3.87 4.48 0.85
CA GLU A 18 5.19 4.16 1.37
C GLU A 18 5.69 2.82 0.81
N ILE A 19 4.86 1.78 0.83
CA ILE A 19 5.17 0.49 0.18
C ILE A 19 5.44 0.70 -1.33
N LEU A 20 4.72 1.60 -2.01
CA LEU A 20 5.00 1.94 -3.41
C LEU A 20 6.37 2.59 -3.59
N THR A 21 6.78 3.46 -2.67
CA THR A 21 8.11 4.08 -2.70
C THR A 21 9.20 3.04 -2.52
N LEU A 22 9.09 2.20 -1.49
CA LEU A 22 9.98 1.07 -1.26
C LEU A 22 10.03 0.10 -2.44
N THR A 23 8.90 -0.16 -3.09
CA THR A 23 8.86 -1.05 -4.27
C THR A 23 9.59 -0.44 -5.47
N LYS A 24 9.60 0.90 -5.63
CA LYS A 24 10.40 1.59 -6.65
C LYS A 24 11.88 1.55 -6.33
N GLU A 25 12.24 1.73 -5.08
CA GLU A 25 13.62 1.62 -4.62
C GLU A 25 14.13 0.19 -4.84
N LYS A 26 13.38 -0.82 -4.40
CA LYS A 26 13.65 -2.23 -4.70
C LYS A 26 13.81 -2.48 -6.20
N HIS A 27 12.95 -1.90 -7.04
CA HIS A 27 13.06 -2.04 -8.49
C HIS A 27 14.39 -1.51 -9.04
N GLN A 28 14.88 -0.40 -8.48
CA GLN A 28 16.15 0.20 -8.89
C GLN A 28 17.33 -0.66 -8.42
N LEU A 29 17.32 -1.10 -7.15
CA LEU A 29 18.34 -1.99 -6.60
C LEU A 29 18.43 -3.32 -7.36
N LEU A 30 17.28 -3.93 -7.69
CA LEU A 30 17.24 -5.15 -8.51
C LEU A 30 17.86 -4.96 -9.89
N LYS A 31 17.68 -3.78 -10.52
CA LYS A 31 18.32 -3.46 -11.80
C LYS A 31 19.83 -3.30 -11.70
N GLU A 32 20.30 -2.84 -10.55
CA GLU A 32 21.71 -2.65 -10.24
C GLU A 32 22.37 -3.93 -9.71
N GLY A 33 21.56 -4.97 -9.43
CA GLY A 33 22.03 -6.25 -8.87
C GLY A 33 22.38 -6.15 -7.38
N GLU A 34 21.81 -5.17 -6.68
CA GLU A 34 22.03 -4.93 -5.26
C GLU A 34 21.08 -5.75 -4.37
N ASP A 35 21.43 -5.88 -3.08
CA ASP A 35 20.61 -6.56 -2.09
C ASP A 35 19.33 -5.76 -1.80
N THR A 36 18.22 -6.48 -1.58
CA THR A 36 16.90 -5.88 -1.34
C THR A 36 16.24 -6.39 -0.07
N THR A 37 16.97 -7.14 0.75
CA THR A 37 16.49 -7.78 1.98
C THR A 37 15.91 -6.75 2.96
N GLU A 38 16.61 -5.64 3.20
CA GLU A 38 16.15 -4.57 4.09
C GLU A 38 14.81 -3.97 3.61
N ILE A 39 14.67 -3.77 2.30
CA ILE A 39 13.42 -3.23 1.73
C ILE A 39 12.27 -4.24 1.89
N ASP A 40 12.53 -5.53 1.73
CA ASP A 40 11.50 -6.55 1.91
C ASP A 40 11.04 -6.65 3.37
N GLU A 41 11.95 -6.46 4.34
CA GLU A 41 11.61 -6.37 5.76
C GLU A 41 10.74 -5.14 6.06
N GLN A 42 11.15 -3.95 5.60
CA GLN A 42 10.36 -2.72 5.77
C GLN A 42 8.97 -2.85 5.14
N LYS A 43 8.88 -3.41 3.93
CA LYS A 43 7.58 -3.67 3.26
C LYS A 43 6.71 -4.64 4.05
N ARG A 44 7.29 -5.62 4.73
CA ARG A 44 6.54 -6.56 5.58
C ARG A 44 5.96 -5.85 6.79
N GLU A 45 6.74 -5.03 7.48
CA GLU A 45 6.27 -4.27 8.63
C GLU A 45 5.09 -3.34 8.28
N LEU A 46 5.19 -2.64 7.15
CA LEU A 46 4.10 -1.78 6.67
C LEU A 46 2.82 -2.56 6.34
N ARG A 47 2.95 -3.78 5.80
CA ARG A 47 1.80 -4.67 5.54
C ARG A 47 1.16 -5.14 6.85
N ASP A 48 1.96 -5.43 7.86
CA ASP A 48 1.46 -5.80 9.19
C ASP A 48 0.72 -4.62 9.85
N GLN A 49 1.21 -3.38 9.65
CA GLN A 49 0.50 -2.17 10.09
C GLN A 49 -0.86 -2.00 9.41
N ILE A 50 -0.94 -2.22 8.09
CA ILE A 50 -2.21 -2.21 7.35
C ILE A 50 -3.18 -3.27 7.90
N ALA A 51 -2.71 -4.50 8.11
CA ALA A 51 -3.53 -5.56 8.67
C ALA A 51 -4.06 -5.21 10.07
N ASN A 52 -3.24 -4.56 10.90
CA ASN A 52 -3.66 -4.09 12.22
C ASN A 52 -4.72 -2.99 12.16
N LEU A 53 -4.64 -2.06 11.20
CA LEU A 53 -5.68 -1.06 10.98
C LEU A 53 -7.00 -1.72 10.57
N ASP A 54 -6.95 -2.68 9.65
CA ASP A 54 -8.12 -3.41 9.18
C ASP A 54 -8.83 -4.15 10.30
N LEU A 55 -8.06 -4.82 11.16
CA LEU A 55 -8.58 -5.53 12.33
C LEU A 55 -9.14 -4.57 13.39
N LYS A 56 -8.45 -3.46 13.66
CA LYS A 56 -8.85 -2.49 14.69
C LYS A 56 -10.17 -1.80 14.38
N PHE A 57 -10.42 -1.54 13.09
CA PHE A 57 -11.59 -0.80 12.64
C PHE A 57 -12.65 -1.71 11.97
N ASP A 58 -12.48 -3.03 12.01
CA ASP A 58 -13.32 -4.04 11.33
C ASP A 58 -13.65 -3.65 9.88
N ILE A 59 -12.67 -3.09 9.17
CA ILE A 59 -12.91 -2.50 7.86
C ILE A 59 -12.96 -3.62 6.83
N LYS A 60 -14.18 -4.01 6.45
CA LYS A 60 -14.37 -4.97 5.37
C LYS A 60 -14.04 -4.33 4.04
N GLN A 61 -13.53 -5.13 3.10
CA GLN A 61 -13.18 -4.70 1.76
C GLN A 61 -14.34 -3.98 1.03
N VAL A 62 -15.58 -4.39 1.30
CA VAL A 62 -16.79 -3.74 0.75
C VAL A 62 -16.97 -2.32 1.31
N ASP A 63 -16.71 -2.12 2.60
CA ASP A 63 -16.81 -0.82 3.26
C ASP A 63 -15.69 0.12 2.77
N LYS A 64 -14.48 -0.41 2.55
CA LYS A 64 -13.38 0.34 1.90
C LYS A 64 -13.79 0.86 0.53
N LEU A 65 -14.35 -0.01 -0.31
CA LEU A 65 -14.75 0.36 -1.67
C LEU A 65 -15.88 1.38 -1.66
N ASN A 66 -16.83 1.27 -0.73
CA ASN A 66 -17.89 2.26 -0.57
C ASN A 66 -17.34 3.61 -0.15
N ILE A 67 -16.43 3.66 0.83
CA ILE A 67 -15.81 4.91 1.25
C ILE A 67 -14.95 5.49 0.12
N VAL A 68 -14.15 4.68 -0.57
CA VAL A 68 -13.34 5.13 -1.71
C VAL A 68 -14.18 5.65 -2.88
N ASN A 69 -15.35 5.07 -3.13
CA ASN A 69 -16.22 5.49 -4.23
C ASN A 69 -17.08 6.71 -3.90
N ASN A 70 -17.35 6.97 -2.61
CA ASN A 70 -18.24 8.03 -2.15
C ASN A 70 -17.52 9.13 -1.36
N SER A 71 -16.20 9.06 -1.22
CA SER A 71 -15.41 10.08 -0.53
C SER A 71 -14.87 11.10 -1.52
N ASP A 72 -15.14 12.37 -1.25
CA ASP A 72 -14.53 13.51 -1.96
C ASP A 72 -13.09 13.80 -1.49
N LEU A 73 -12.52 12.96 -0.62
CA LEU A 73 -11.18 13.16 -0.10
C LEU A 73 -10.14 12.72 -1.13
N ASP A 74 -9.37 13.68 -1.64
CA ASP A 74 -8.31 13.48 -2.63
C ASP A 74 -7.35 12.34 -2.26
N LYS A 75 -7.02 12.18 -0.98
CA LYS A 75 -6.15 11.10 -0.50
C LYS A 75 -6.78 9.73 -0.72
N ILE A 76 -8.04 9.55 -0.34
CA ILE A 76 -8.75 8.27 -0.50
C ILE A 76 -8.92 7.94 -1.99
N ASN A 77 -9.12 8.95 -2.84
CA ASN A 77 -9.15 8.79 -4.29
C ASN A 77 -7.82 8.27 -4.87
N GLN A 78 -6.69 8.47 -4.20
CA GLN A 78 -5.40 7.90 -4.61
C GLN A 78 -5.25 6.41 -4.27
N PHE A 79 -6.18 5.80 -3.53
CA PHE A 79 -6.06 4.41 -3.10
C PHE A 79 -5.96 3.43 -4.28
N LYS A 80 -6.97 3.43 -5.16
CA LYS A 80 -7.01 2.58 -6.36
C LYS A 80 -5.79 2.76 -7.29
N PRO A 81 -5.41 3.99 -7.70
CA PRO A 81 -4.25 4.16 -8.58
C PRO A 81 -2.94 3.77 -7.90
N THR A 82 -2.82 3.94 -6.57
CA THR A 82 -1.65 3.47 -5.81
C THR A 82 -1.53 1.96 -5.86
N LEU A 83 -2.62 1.23 -5.59
CA LEU A 83 -2.63 -0.24 -5.66
C LEU A 83 -2.33 -0.77 -7.07
N GLN A 84 -2.86 -0.13 -8.11
CA GLN A 84 -2.55 -0.51 -9.50
C GLN A 84 -1.07 -0.33 -9.85
N LYS A 85 -0.47 0.80 -9.43
CA LYS A 85 0.96 1.06 -9.62
C LYS A 85 1.80 0.05 -8.85
N LEU A 86 1.43 -0.24 -7.61
CA LEU A 86 2.10 -1.23 -6.77
C LEU A 86 2.12 -2.60 -7.45
N TYR A 87 0.95 -3.10 -7.85
CA TYR A 87 0.80 -4.40 -8.51
C TYR A 87 1.64 -4.50 -9.79
N SER A 88 1.59 -3.47 -10.64
CA SER A 88 2.37 -3.41 -11.88
C SER A 88 3.88 -3.46 -11.61
N LEU A 89 4.33 -2.77 -10.57
CA LEU A 89 5.75 -2.70 -10.23
C LEU A 89 6.25 -3.97 -9.53
N GLU A 90 5.48 -4.55 -8.63
CA GLU A 90 5.81 -5.84 -8.00
C GLU A 90 5.91 -6.95 -9.04
N LYS A 91 5.03 -6.94 -10.06
CA LYS A 91 5.15 -7.86 -11.19
C LYS A 91 6.50 -7.70 -11.91
N LYS A 92 6.91 -6.47 -12.19
CA LYS A 92 8.21 -6.18 -12.82
C LYS A 92 9.39 -6.59 -11.94
N ASN A 93 9.30 -6.41 -10.63
CA ASN A 93 10.36 -6.83 -9.71
C ASN A 93 10.52 -8.36 -9.72
N ARG A 94 9.41 -9.10 -9.72
CA ARG A 94 9.45 -10.57 -9.84
C ARG A 94 10.07 -11.03 -11.15
N GLU A 95 9.86 -10.29 -12.25
CA GLU A 95 10.51 -10.57 -13.54
C GLU A 95 12.02 -10.31 -13.52
N LEU A 96 12.53 -9.47 -12.60
CA LEU A 96 13.97 -9.22 -12.42
C LEU A 96 14.63 -10.19 -11.43
N GLU A 97 13.87 -10.78 -10.52
CA GLU A 97 14.33 -11.79 -9.55
C GLU A 97 14.44 -13.21 -10.16
N GLY A 98 13.88 -13.43 -11.35
CA GLY A 98 13.85 -14.73 -12.05
C GLY A 98 14.84 -14.83 -13.20
#